data_AF-A0A3N5VYL8-F1
#
_entry.id   AF-A0A3N5VYL8-F1
#
_cell.length_a   1.000
_cell.length_b   1.000
_cell.length_c   1.000
_cell.angle_alpha   90.00
_cell.angle_beta   90.00
_cell.angle_gamma   90.00
#
_symmetry.space_group_name_H-M   'P 1'
#
loop_
_entity.id
_entity.type
_entity.pdbx_description
1 polymer ?
#
loop_
_entity_poly.entity_id
_entity_poly.type
_entity_poly.pdbx_seq_one_letter_code
_entity_poly.pdbx_strand_id
1 'polypeptide(L)'
;DVHSVGWGSPVQAGVVRKGLPEPYAKRTVEGDLGIRYNAESILKLCGADAIRQNASLPHPDLGKKLECLSRDVGFVPDNPEDEDLDFALASCAVQAAMERHAGSVETLWGPQGQYFIQRGKDLTPVEQVIGTGGIFIHHPRADGILRKALYDPGQPFSLRPRSPNLYTDAQYCLFAVGLLSERYPDIAFRIARKYLKKWN
;
A
#
# COMPACT_ATOMS: atom_id res chain seq x y z
N ASP A 1 -1.46 7.88 -1.48
CA ASP A 1 -2.55 7.49 -2.40
C ASP A 1 -2.37 6.06 -2.88
N VAL A 2 -3.48 5.39 -3.18
CA VAL A 2 -3.50 4.04 -3.78
C VAL A 2 -4.37 4.05 -5.02
N HIS A 3 -3.89 3.44 -6.09
CA HIS A 3 -4.63 3.27 -7.34
C HIS A 3 -4.79 1.78 -7.64
N SER A 4 -5.99 1.37 -8.07
CA SER A 4 -6.24 0.02 -8.60
C SER A 4 -7.03 0.07 -9.89
N VAL A 5 -6.68 -0.84 -10.80
CA VAL A 5 -7.32 -1.01 -12.10
C VAL A 5 -7.83 -2.45 -12.17
N GLY A 6 -9.14 -2.60 -12.34
CA GLY A 6 -9.82 -3.89 -12.32
C GLY A 6 -11.20 -3.79 -11.69
N TRP A 7 -12.10 -4.69 -12.10
CA TRP A 7 -13.48 -4.72 -11.62
C TRP A 7 -13.60 -5.14 -10.15
N GLY A 8 -12.64 -5.91 -9.65
CA GLY A 8 -12.62 -6.42 -8.28
C GLY A 8 -13.87 -7.24 -7.93
N SER A 9 -14.40 -7.99 -8.91
CA SER A 9 -15.54 -8.88 -8.73
C SER A 9 -15.18 -10.02 -7.77
N PRO A 10 -16.17 -10.59 -7.05
CA PRO A 10 -15.90 -11.72 -6.17
C PRO A 10 -15.24 -12.88 -6.90
N VAL A 11 -14.09 -13.33 -6.40
CA VAL A 11 -13.36 -14.47 -6.97
C VAL A 11 -13.92 -15.80 -6.50
N GLN A 12 -14.39 -15.86 -5.24
CA GLN A 12 -14.94 -17.09 -4.66
C GLN A 12 -16.43 -17.25 -5.00
N ALA A 13 -16.81 -18.47 -5.39
CA ALA A 13 -18.21 -18.81 -5.65
C ALA A 13 -19.07 -18.65 -4.37
N GLY A 14 -20.29 -18.15 -4.53
CA GLY A 14 -21.22 -17.94 -3.41
C GLY A 14 -20.96 -16.65 -2.59
N VAL A 15 -19.93 -15.86 -2.94
CA VAL A 15 -19.73 -14.53 -2.37
C VAL A 15 -20.65 -13.53 -3.06
N VAL A 16 -21.49 -12.86 -2.28
CA VAL A 16 -22.40 -11.82 -2.77
C VAL A 16 -21.76 -10.46 -2.55
N ARG A 17 -21.67 -9.66 -3.60
CA ARG A 17 -21.19 -8.28 -3.49
C ARG A 17 -22.28 -7.38 -2.89
N LYS A 18 -21.93 -6.60 -1.87
CA LYS A 18 -22.82 -5.62 -1.23
C LYS A 18 -22.19 -4.23 -1.23
N GLY A 19 -23.03 -3.22 -1.44
CA GLY A 19 -22.63 -1.82 -1.51
C GLY A 19 -22.68 -1.27 -2.93
N LEU A 20 -22.18 -0.06 -3.11
CA LEU A 20 -22.13 0.59 -4.42
C LEU A 20 -21.14 -0.13 -5.35
N PRO A 21 -21.42 -0.15 -6.67
CA PRO A 21 -20.43 -0.61 -7.64
C PRO A 21 -19.14 0.22 -7.55
N GLU A 22 -18.03 -0.45 -7.28
CA GLU A 22 -16.69 0.12 -7.36
C GLU A 22 -16.32 0.39 -8.82
N PRO A 23 -15.66 1.53 -9.11
CA PRO A 23 -15.26 1.89 -10.47
C PRO A 23 -14.12 0.99 -10.97
N TYR A 24 -14.01 0.80 -12.29
CA TYR A 24 -12.91 0.01 -12.88
C TYR A 24 -11.53 0.55 -12.49
N ALA A 25 -11.31 1.87 -12.63
CA ALA A 25 -10.17 2.57 -12.07
C ALA A 25 -10.59 3.25 -10.76
N LYS A 26 -9.96 2.88 -9.65
CA LYS A 26 -10.21 3.45 -8.32
C LYS A 26 -8.95 4.15 -7.82
N ARG A 27 -9.12 5.32 -7.23
CA ARG A 27 -8.08 6.03 -6.46
C ARG A 27 -8.61 6.26 -5.04
N THR A 28 -7.82 5.91 -4.04
CA THR A 28 -8.02 6.37 -2.65
C THR A 28 -6.92 7.36 -2.34
N VAL A 29 -7.31 8.55 -1.87
CA VAL A 29 -6.37 9.59 -1.45
C VAL A 29 -6.00 9.34 0.00
N GLU A 30 -4.71 9.29 0.29
CA GLU A 30 -4.17 9.04 1.63
C GLU A 30 -3.35 10.25 2.07
N GLY A 31 -4.00 11.41 2.09
CA GLY A 31 -3.38 12.70 2.39
C GLY A 31 -2.78 12.78 3.80
N ASP A 32 -3.09 11.80 4.66
CA ASP A 32 -2.65 11.60 6.03
C ASP A 32 -1.53 10.56 6.19
N LEU A 33 -1.07 9.91 5.12
CA LEU A 33 -0.09 8.79 5.20
C LEU A 33 1.30 9.12 4.63
N GLY A 34 1.62 10.41 4.50
CA GLY A 34 2.96 10.87 4.16
C GLY A 34 3.93 10.73 5.35
N ILE A 35 5.01 9.96 5.19
CA ILE A 35 5.94 9.60 6.30
C ILE A 35 6.57 10.85 6.96
N ARG A 36 6.80 11.92 6.20
CA ARG A 36 7.34 13.19 6.73
C ARG A 36 6.26 14.11 7.28
N TYR A 37 5.36 14.54 6.40
CA TYR A 37 4.31 15.51 6.72
C TYR A 37 3.30 15.01 7.77
N ASN A 38 3.15 13.70 7.91
CA ASN A 38 2.09 13.09 8.71
C ASN A 38 2.58 11.92 9.57
N ALA A 39 3.82 11.98 10.05
CA ALA A 39 4.38 10.97 10.95
C ALA A 39 3.49 10.76 12.20
N GLU A 40 2.98 11.86 12.78
CA GLU A 40 2.02 11.81 13.88
C GLU A 40 0.67 11.16 13.51
N SER A 41 0.18 11.39 12.29
CA SER A 41 -1.07 10.79 11.83
C SER A 41 -0.93 9.28 11.68
N ILE A 42 0.21 8.81 11.17
CA ILE A 42 0.53 7.37 11.12
C ILE A 42 0.57 6.78 12.53
N LEU A 43 1.18 7.48 13.50
CA LEU A 43 1.17 7.06 14.91
C LEU A 43 -0.25 6.97 15.47
N LYS A 44 -1.10 7.97 15.22
CA LYS A 44 -2.50 7.98 15.69
C LYS A 44 -3.32 6.86 15.05
N LEU A 45 -3.04 6.55 13.79
CA LEU A 45 -3.77 5.54 13.03
C LEU A 45 -3.37 4.12 13.39
N CYS A 46 -2.06 3.83 13.44
CA CYS A 46 -1.53 2.49 13.59
C CYS A 46 -1.14 2.15 15.04
N GLY A 47 -0.88 3.17 15.86
CA GLY A 47 -0.38 3.00 17.22
C GLY A 47 1.13 2.73 17.28
N ALA A 48 1.73 3.03 18.44
CA ALA A 48 3.17 2.85 18.66
C ALA A 48 3.61 1.39 18.55
N ASP A 49 2.76 0.45 18.99
CA ASP A 49 3.09 -0.97 19.00
C ASP A 49 3.20 -1.53 17.58
N ALA A 50 2.29 -1.14 16.67
CA ALA A 50 2.37 -1.57 15.27
C ALA A 50 3.64 -1.03 14.58
N ILE A 51 4.02 0.22 14.86
CA ILE A 51 5.26 0.80 14.33
C ILE A 51 6.47 0.01 14.86
N ARG A 52 6.52 -0.24 16.17
CA ARG A 52 7.61 -1.01 16.80
C ARG A 52 7.69 -2.45 16.32
N GLN A 53 6.56 -3.09 16.01
CA GLN A 53 6.52 -4.45 15.43
C GLN A 53 7.09 -4.51 14.00
N ASN A 54 7.01 -3.40 13.25
CA ASN A 54 7.60 -3.32 11.91
C ASN A 54 9.07 -2.90 11.94
N ALA A 55 9.53 -2.27 13.02
CA ALA A 55 10.93 -1.90 13.22
C ALA A 55 11.78 -3.14 13.56
N SER A 56 13.02 -3.15 13.08
CA SER A 56 14.03 -4.15 13.44
C SER A 56 14.87 -3.70 14.64
N LEU A 57 14.89 -2.39 14.93
CA LEU A 57 15.64 -1.77 16.01
C LEU A 57 14.69 -1.24 17.10
N PRO A 58 15.15 -1.20 18.36
CA PRO A 58 14.36 -0.60 19.43
C PRO A 58 14.29 0.91 19.28
N HIS A 59 13.06 1.45 19.26
CA HIS A 59 12.79 2.90 19.29
C HIS A 59 12.10 3.32 20.60
N PRO A 60 12.87 3.50 21.70
CA PRO A 60 12.30 3.85 23.00
C PRO A 60 11.64 5.24 22.98
N ASP A 61 12.27 6.23 22.34
CA ASP A 61 11.80 7.61 22.23
C ASP A 61 10.94 7.89 20.97
N LEU A 62 10.20 6.88 20.49
CA LEU A 62 9.44 6.96 19.22
C LEU A 62 8.64 8.26 19.08
N GLY A 63 7.86 8.65 20.11
CA GLY A 63 7.04 9.86 20.05
C GLY A 63 7.84 11.14 19.76
N LYS A 64 8.99 11.32 20.41
CA LYS A 64 9.86 12.49 20.18
C LYS A 64 10.45 12.47 18.77
N LYS A 65 10.87 11.30 18.28
CA LYS A 65 11.39 11.16 16.92
C LYS A 65 10.36 11.53 15.86
N LEU A 66 9.11 11.11 16.04
CA LEU A 66 8.02 11.46 15.10
C LEU A 66 7.65 12.94 15.16
N GLU A 67 7.73 13.57 16.34
CA GLU A 67 7.56 15.02 16.49
C GLU A 67 8.67 15.79 15.74
N CYS A 68 9.92 15.35 15.85
CA CYS A 68 11.05 15.92 15.09
C CYS A 68 10.83 15.78 13.57
N LEU A 69 10.45 14.60 13.09
CA LEU A 69 10.17 14.36 11.66
C LEU A 69 9.03 15.22 11.12
N SER A 70 8.01 15.48 11.94
CA SER A 70 6.87 16.31 11.55
C SER A 70 7.23 17.80 11.46
N ARG A 71 8.27 18.24 12.20
CA ARG A 71 8.79 19.61 12.17
C ARG A 71 9.83 19.84 11.08
N ASP A 72 10.63 18.83 10.77
CA ASP A 72 11.63 18.86 9.70
C ASP A 72 11.27 17.90 8.58
N VAL A 73 10.39 18.36 7.68
CA VAL A 73 9.93 17.57 6.53
C VAL A 73 11.02 17.31 5.49
N GLY A 74 12.13 18.05 5.54
CA GLY A 74 13.30 17.87 4.68
C GLY A 74 14.28 16.82 5.18
N PHE A 75 14.04 16.26 6.38
CA PHE A 75 14.91 15.27 6.99
C PHE A 75 15.07 14.03 6.10
N VAL A 76 16.32 13.69 5.82
CA VAL A 76 16.72 12.46 5.12
C VAL A 76 17.40 11.55 6.15
N PRO A 77 17.06 10.24 6.19
CA PRO A 77 17.72 9.31 7.10
C PRO A 77 19.24 9.33 6.89
N ASP A 78 19.98 9.48 7.98
CA ASP A 78 21.45 9.58 7.96
C ASP A 78 22.12 8.37 8.63
N ASN A 79 21.34 7.57 9.36
CA ASN A 79 21.86 6.40 10.06
C ASN A 79 20.87 5.21 9.99
N PRO A 80 21.33 3.99 10.32
CA PRO A 80 20.49 2.79 10.26
C PRO A 80 19.24 2.84 11.14
N GLU A 81 19.27 3.61 12.23
CA GLU A 81 18.11 3.75 13.11
C GLU A 81 17.01 4.59 12.45
N ASP A 82 17.38 5.66 11.77
CA ASP A 82 16.43 6.50 11.03
C ASP A 82 15.87 5.78 9.81
N GLU A 83 16.70 5.01 9.10
CA GLU A 83 16.22 4.14 8.01
C GLU A 83 15.25 3.07 8.52
N ASP A 84 15.49 2.50 9.70
CA ASP A 84 14.59 1.52 10.29
C ASP A 84 13.25 2.12 10.73
N LEU A 85 13.28 3.34 11.27
CA LEU A 85 12.07 4.07 11.59
C LEU A 85 11.26 4.41 10.33
N ASP A 86 11.93 4.84 9.26
CA ASP A 86 11.31 5.09 7.96
C ASP A 86 10.64 3.84 7.39
N PHE A 87 11.34 2.71 7.43
CA PHE A 87 10.78 1.42 7.03
C PHE A 87 9.53 1.08 7.82
N ALA A 88 9.56 1.25 9.14
CA ALA A 88 8.45 0.94 10.03
C ALA A 88 7.22 1.82 9.76
N LEU A 89 7.42 3.14 9.64
CA LEU A 89 6.36 4.09 9.33
C LEU A 89 5.77 3.83 7.94
N ALA A 90 6.61 3.61 6.93
CA ALA A 90 6.18 3.29 5.57
C ALA A 90 5.36 1.99 5.54
N SER A 91 5.80 0.98 6.29
CA SER A 91 5.11 -0.31 6.41
C SER A 91 3.70 -0.13 6.98
N CYS A 92 3.56 0.63 8.07
CA CYS A 92 2.28 0.97 8.65
C CYS A 92 1.39 1.78 7.70
N ALA A 93 1.95 2.79 7.04
CA ALA A 93 1.23 3.61 6.06
C ALA A 93 0.70 2.78 4.89
N VAL A 94 1.54 1.93 4.29
CA VAL A 94 1.13 1.06 3.17
C VAL A 94 0.06 0.07 3.60
N GLN A 95 0.22 -0.54 4.78
CA GLN A 95 -0.77 -1.46 5.32
C GLN A 95 -2.12 -0.77 5.49
N ALA A 96 -2.16 0.36 6.19
CA ALA A 96 -3.40 1.09 6.44
C ALA A 96 -4.07 1.60 5.16
N ALA A 97 -3.28 2.11 4.22
CA ALA A 97 -3.75 2.53 2.90
C ALA A 97 -4.42 1.37 2.15
N MET A 98 -3.80 0.18 2.17
CA MET A 98 -4.32 -0.99 1.48
C MET A 98 -5.53 -1.61 2.17
N GLU A 99 -5.61 -1.57 3.50
CA GLU A 99 -6.79 -1.96 4.26
C GLU A 99 -8.01 -1.08 3.94
N ARG A 100 -7.80 0.23 3.71
CA ARG A 100 -8.86 1.16 3.28
C ARG A 100 -9.22 1.01 1.80
N HIS A 101 -8.23 0.72 0.95
CA HIS A 101 -8.42 0.68 -0.50
C HIS A 101 -9.03 -0.64 -1.00
N ALA A 102 -8.52 -1.77 -0.48
CA ALA A 102 -9.00 -3.10 -0.79
C ALA A 102 -10.35 -3.36 -0.12
N GLY A 103 -11.09 -4.31 -0.69
CA GLY A 103 -12.31 -4.80 -0.08
C GLY A 103 -12.07 -5.75 1.09
N SER A 104 -13.17 -6.19 1.68
CA SER A 104 -13.19 -7.22 2.71
C SER A 104 -14.34 -8.20 2.47
N VAL A 105 -14.23 -9.38 3.07
CA VAL A 105 -15.30 -10.39 3.09
C VAL A 105 -15.82 -10.53 4.51
N GLU A 106 -17.12 -10.31 4.69
CA GLU A 106 -17.81 -10.55 5.94
C GLU A 106 -18.51 -11.91 5.88
N THR A 107 -18.42 -12.67 6.97
CA THR A 107 -19.20 -13.90 7.14
C THR A 107 -20.53 -13.58 7.78
N LEU A 108 -21.63 -14.00 7.15
CA LEU A 108 -22.96 -13.95 7.73
C LEU A 108 -23.57 -15.35 7.87
N TRP A 109 -24.42 -15.50 8.87
CA TRP A 109 -25.11 -16.75 9.18
C TRP A 109 -26.61 -16.56 8.97
N GLY A 110 -27.19 -17.38 8.10
CA GLY A 110 -28.62 -17.40 7.83
C GLY A 110 -29.23 -18.78 8.07
N PRO A 111 -30.57 -18.90 7.93
CA PRO A 111 -31.28 -20.17 8.11
C PRO A 111 -30.80 -21.30 7.19
N GLN A 112 -30.18 -20.95 6.05
CA GLN A 112 -29.67 -21.86 5.03
C GLN A 112 -28.17 -22.16 5.19
N GLY A 113 -27.52 -21.63 6.24
CA GLY A 113 -26.09 -21.79 6.52
C GLY A 113 -25.28 -20.51 6.40
N GLN A 114 -23.97 -20.68 6.24
CA GLN A 114 -23.00 -19.59 6.12
C GLN A 114 -22.99 -19.03 4.70
N TYR A 115 -23.01 -17.70 4.58
CA TYR A 115 -22.79 -17.01 3.31
C TYR A 115 -21.82 -15.85 3.49
N PHE A 116 -21.14 -15.50 2.40
CA PHE A 116 -20.06 -14.51 2.41
C PHE A 116 -20.49 -13.26 1.67
N ILE A 117 -20.24 -12.10 2.27
CA ILE A 117 -20.51 -10.81 1.67
C ILE A 117 -19.19 -10.10 1.39
N GLN A 118 -18.94 -9.78 0.13
CA GLN A 118 -17.86 -8.88 -0.23
C GLN A 118 -18.32 -7.42 -0.15
N ARG A 119 -17.50 -6.59 0.48
CA ARG A 119 -17.56 -5.13 0.39
C ARG A 119 -16.31 -4.61 -0.30
N GLY A 120 -16.43 -3.57 -1.12
CA GLY A 120 -15.30 -3.02 -1.85
C GLY A 120 -14.78 -3.91 -2.98
N LYS A 121 -13.52 -3.70 -3.38
CA LYS A 121 -12.88 -4.42 -4.49
C LYS A 121 -12.14 -5.66 -4.02
N ASP A 122 -12.37 -6.78 -4.69
CA ASP A 122 -11.49 -7.94 -4.56
C ASP A 122 -10.18 -7.67 -5.32
N LEU A 123 -9.10 -7.41 -4.59
CA LEU A 123 -7.77 -7.23 -5.17
C LEU A 123 -6.91 -8.48 -5.03
N THR A 124 -7.44 -9.59 -4.49
CA THR A 124 -6.70 -10.84 -4.36
C THR A 124 -6.11 -11.38 -5.67
N PRO A 125 -6.74 -11.23 -6.86
CA PRO A 125 -6.18 -11.73 -8.11
C PRO A 125 -5.26 -10.73 -8.82
N VAL A 126 -5.01 -9.55 -8.24
CA VAL A 126 -4.12 -8.55 -8.85
C VAL A 126 -2.71 -9.14 -8.99
N GLU A 127 -2.20 -9.11 -10.21
CA GLU A 127 -0.91 -9.74 -10.55
C GLU A 127 0.30 -8.82 -10.41
N GLN A 128 0.07 -7.50 -10.30
CA GLN A 128 1.13 -6.50 -10.30
C GLN A 128 0.84 -5.44 -9.23
N VAL A 129 1.81 -5.17 -8.36
CA VAL A 129 1.78 -4.05 -7.42
C VAL A 129 3.01 -3.19 -7.66
N ILE A 130 2.80 -1.88 -7.82
CA ILE A 130 3.85 -0.93 -8.16
C ILE A 130 3.94 0.14 -7.06
N GLY A 131 5.09 0.22 -6.40
CA GLY A 131 5.43 1.31 -5.51
C GLY A 131 6.03 2.49 -6.26
N THR A 132 5.49 3.69 -6.06
CA THR A 132 6.06 4.93 -6.57
C THR A 132 6.07 5.99 -5.48
N GLY A 133 7.08 6.86 -5.48
CA GLY A 133 7.35 7.83 -4.42
C GLY A 133 8.72 7.63 -3.79
N GLY A 134 9.22 8.68 -3.13
CA GLY A 134 10.60 8.74 -2.64
C GLY A 134 10.99 7.54 -1.77
N ILE A 135 10.10 7.10 -0.87
CA ILE A 135 10.39 5.95 0.01
C ILE A 135 10.63 4.66 -0.78
N PHE A 136 9.88 4.39 -1.85
CA PHE A 136 10.05 3.17 -2.65
C PHE A 136 11.26 3.21 -3.58
N ILE A 137 11.77 4.41 -3.85
CA ILE A 137 12.92 4.63 -4.75
C ILE A 137 14.22 4.54 -3.97
N HIS A 138 14.28 5.19 -2.82
CA HIS A 138 15.53 5.40 -2.09
C HIS A 138 15.75 4.39 -0.96
N HIS A 139 14.68 3.79 -0.42
CA HIS A 139 14.84 2.90 0.72
C HIS A 139 15.40 1.53 0.29
N PRO A 140 16.47 1.01 0.94
CA PRO A 140 17.12 -0.24 0.54
C PRO A 140 16.21 -1.47 0.66
N ARG A 141 15.25 -1.42 1.60
CA ARG A 141 14.25 -2.49 1.86
C ARG A 141 12.86 -2.16 1.28
N ALA A 142 12.80 -1.49 0.13
CA ALA A 142 11.53 -1.08 -0.48
C ALA A 142 10.60 -2.27 -0.80
N ASP A 143 11.15 -3.45 -1.08
CA ASP A 143 10.37 -4.69 -1.25
C ASP A 143 9.62 -5.07 0.03
N GLY A 144 10.28 -4.97 1.19
CA GLY A 144 9.67 -5.25 2.49
C GLY A 144 8.49 -4.32 2.78
N ILE A 145 8.61 -3.04 2.39
CA ILE A 145 7.51 -2.07 2.49
C ILE A 145 6.36 -2.46 1.55
N LEU A 146 6.66 -2.82 0.30
CA LEU A 146 5.64 -3.26 -0.67
C LEU A 146 4.93 -4.54 -0.23
N ARG A 147 5.62 -5.46 0.42
CA ARG A 147 5.01 -6.69 0.95
C ARG A 147 3.93 -6.42 2.00
N LYS A 148 3.94 -5.25 2.66
CA LYS A 148 2.87 -4.84 3.58
C LYS A 148 1.56 -4.50 2.88
N ALA A 149 1.59 -4.28 1.56
CA ALA A 149 0.39 -4.11 0.75
C ALA A 149 -0.37 -5.42 0.52
N LEU A 150 0.27 -6.56 0.79
CA LEU A 150 -0.26 -7.88 0.45
C LEU A 150 -1.21 -8.42 1.50
N TYR A 151 -1.90 -9.50 1.14
CA TYR A 151 -2.73 -10.28 2.04
C TYR A 151 -1.93 -10.74 3.27
N ASP A 152 -2.54 -10.55 4.45
CA ASP A 152 -2.00 -11.00 5.73
C ASP A 152 -2.87 -12.16 6.26
N PRO A 153 -2.28 -13.34 6.55
CA PRO A 153 -2.99 -14.44 7.20
C PRO A 153 -3.65 -14.06 8.53
N GLY A 154 -3.10 -13.07 9.26
CA GLY A 154 -3.71 -12.52 10.48
C GLY A 154 -5.01 -11.74 10.23
N GLN A 155 -5.30 -11.39 8.97
CA GLN A 155 -6.51 -10.71 8.53
C GLN A 155 -7.21 -11.50 7.41
N PRO A 156 -7.78 -12.68 7.72
CA PRO A 156 -8.27 -13.61 6.70
C PRO A 156 -9.41 -13.07 5.83
N PHE A 157 -10.09 -12.03 6.31
CA PHE A 157 -11.19 -11.35 5.63
C PHE A 157 -10.74 -10.19 4.72
N SER A 158 -9.46 -9.87 4.66
CA SER A 158 -8.91 -8.84 3.79
C SER A 158 -8.83 -9.32 2.34
N LEU A 159 -9.26 -8.50 1.38
CA LEU A 159 -9.12 -8.78 -0.05
C LEU A 159 -7.91 -8.09 -0.69
N ARG A 160 -6.83 -7.91 0.08
CA ARG A 160 -5.55 -7.43 -0.43
C ARG A 160 -4.91 -8.43 -1.41
N PRO A 161 -4.03 -7.98 -2.32
CA PRO A 161 -3.35 -8.85 -3.28
C PRO A 161 -2.64 -10.03 -2.61
N ARG A 162 -2.84 -11.25 -3.14
CA ARG A 162 -2.24 -12.47 -2.55
C ARG A 162 -0.83 -12.74 -3.03
N SER A 163 -0.64 -12.80 -4.34
CA SER A 163 0.65 -13.18 -4.94
C SER A 163 1.00 -12.33 -6.17
N PRO A 164 1.03 -10.99 -6.07
CA PRO A 164 1.44 -10.14 -7.19
C PRO A 164 2.96 -10.17 -7.38
N ASN A 165 3.39 -9.87 -8.59
CA ASN A 165 4.74 -9.40 -8.86
C ASN A 165 4.89 -7.97 -8.32
N LEU A 166 5.96 -7.71 -7.58
CA LEU A 166 6.24 -6.40 -6.97
C LEU A 166 7.20 -5.59 -7.85
N TYR A 167 6.91 -4.31 -8.04
CA TYR A 167 7.77 -3.38 -8.76
C TYR A 167 7.91 -2.07 -8.01
N THR A 168 9.00 -1.36 -8.28
CA THR A 168 9.12 0.05 -7.96
C THR A 168 9.38 0.89 -9.20
N ASP A 169 8.86 2.11 -9.21
CA ASP A 169 9.19 3.15 -10.19
C ASP A 169 10.60 3.68 -9.93
N ALA A 170 11.62 2.98 -10.46
CA ALA A 170 13.00 3.15 -10.05
C ALA A 170 13.61 4.55 -10.34
N GLN A 171 12.96 5.34 -11.19
CA GLN A 171 13.42 6.67 -11.62
C GLN A 171 12.35 7.74 -11.45
N TYR A 172 11.28 7.45 -10.69
CA TYR A 172 10.13 8.34 -10.51
C TYR A 172 9.54 8.87 -11.83
N CYS A 173 9.49 8.01 -12.85
CA CYS A 173 9.18 8.41 -14.22
C CYS A 173 7.73 8.11 -14.63
N LEU A 174 6.96 7.39 -13.80
CA LEU A 174 5.60 6.98 -14.18
C LEU A 174 4.66 8.17 -14.42
N PHE A 175 4.86 9.30 -13.73
CA PHE A 175 4.05 10.50 -13.99
C PHE A 175 4.27 11.01 -15.43
N ALA A 176 5.53 11.03 -15.89
CA ALA A 176 5.89 11.47 -17.24
C ALA A 176 5.44 10.45 -18.29
N VAL A 177 5.54 9.15 -17.97
CA VAL A 177 4.99 8.07 -18.80
C VAL A 177 3.48 8.26 -18.99
N GLY A 178 2.75 8.59 -17.93
CA GLY A 178 1.31 8.86 -17.98
C GLY A 178 0.98 9.98 -18.96
N LEU A 179 1.66 11.13 -18.85
CA LEU A 179 1.50 12.25 -19.79
C LEU A 179 1.86 11.87 -21.24
N LEU A 180 2.93 11.10 -21.43
CA LEU A 180 3.35 10.66 -22.76
C LEU A 180 2.34 9.68 -23.39
N SER A 181 1.68 8.86 -22.58
CA SER A 181 0.76 7.82 -23.05
C SER A 181 -0.46 8.36 -23.80
N GLU A 182 -0.86 9.61 -23.55
CA GLU A 182 -1.99 10.25 -24.24
C GLU A 182 -1.75 10.41 -25.75
N ARG A 183 -0.50 10.59 -26.15
CA ARG A 183 -0.12 10.77 -27.57
C ARG A 183 0.70 9.62 -28.13
N TYR A 184 1.49 8.94 -27.32
CA TYR A 184 2.40 7.87 -27.74
C TYR A 184 2.32 6.64 -26.82
N PRO A 185 1.20 5.90 -26.82
CA PRO A 185 0.94 4.82 -25.86
C PRO A 185 1.98 3.69 -25.91
N ASP A 186 2.38 3.24 -27.11
CA ASP A 186 3.36 2.14 -27.25
C ASP A 186 4.76 2.53 -26.76
N ILE A 187 5.16 3.79 -27.00
CA ILE A 187 6.44 4.32 -26.54
C ILE A 187 6.42 4.47 -25.01
N ALA A 188 5.34 5.04 -24.46
CA ALA A 188 5.15 5.17 -23.03
C ALA A 188 5.20 3.82 -22.33
N PHE A 189 4.52 2.80 -22.87
CA PHE A 189 4.54 1.45 -22.32
C PHE A 189 5.95 0.83 -22.34
N ARG A 190 6.68 0.98 -23.43
CA ARG A 190 8.08 0.51 -23.53
C ARG A 190 8.99 1.19 -22.51
N ILE A 191 8.84 2.49 -22.31
CA ILE A 191 9.59 3.24 -21.29
C ILE A 191 9.22 2.75 -19.89
N ALA A 192 7.92 2.62 -19.58
CA ALA A 192 7.44 2.11 -18.30
C ALA A 192 8.08 0.76 -17.97
N ARG A 193 8.01 -0.21 -18.89
CA ARG A 193 8.59 -1.54 -18.71
C ARG A 193 10.10 -1.53 -18.49
N LYS A 194 10.82 -0.57 -19.08
CA LYS A 194 12.27 -0.44 -18.93
C LYS A 194 12.66 0.08 -17.54
N TYR A 195 11.87 0.97 -16.96
CA TYR A 195 12.20 1.65 -15.70
C TYR A 195 11.47 1.12 -14.46
N LEU A 196 10.52 0.20 -14.63
CA LEU A 196 9.96 -0.57 -13.53
C LEU A 196 10.96 -1.64 -13.07
N LYS A 197 11.50 -1.48 -11.86
CA LYS A 197 12.37 -2.46 -11.23
C LYS A 197 11.52 -3.53 -10.58
N LYS A 198 11.65 -4.79 -11.03
CA LYS A 198 11.00 -5.95 -10.40
C LYS A 198 11.74 -6.36 -9.13
N TRP A 199 10.99 -6.70 -8.09
CA TRP A 199 11.49 -7.32 -6.87
C TRP A 199 11.08 -8.80 -6.83
N ASN A 200 11.97 -9.64 -6.31
CA ASN A 200 11.74 -11.08 -6.09
C ASN A 200 11.30 -11.30 -4.65
#